data_AF-A0A7C7VC70-F1
#
_entry.id   AF-A0A7C7VC70-F1
#
_cell.length_a   1.000
_cell.length_b   1.000
_cell.length_c   1.000
_cell.angle_alpha   90.00
_cell.angle_beta   90.00
_cell.angle_gamma   90.00
#
_symmetry.space_group_name_H-M   'P 1'
#
loop_
_entity.id
_entity.type
_entity.pdbx_description
1 polymer ?
#
loop_
_entity_poly.entity_id
_entity_poly.type
_entity_poly.pdbx_seq_one_letter_code
_entity_poly.pdbx_strand_id
1 'polypeptide(L)'
;MLKFLIASLVLIIVNLSFSWYALRKWKDYTEKFFLYNKLVSENLLLSKKIEEKLGYKELLRYAKMKGFKDISLEDIKGFLKIYQPSSRSE
;
A
#
# COMPACT_ATOMS: atom_id res chain seq x y z
N MET A 1 17.69 51.21 -11.45
CA MET A 1 18.36 50.66 -10.25
C MET A 1 17.36 50.12 -9.24
N LEU A 2 16.54 50.95 -8.59
CA LEU A 2 15.61 50.51 -7.52
C LEU A 2 14.61 49.42 -7.97
N LYS A 3 14.05 49.53 -9.19
CA LYS A 3 13.12 48.53 -9.75
C LYS A 3 13.76 47.14 -9.89
N PHE A 4 15.05 47.07 -10.23
CA PHE A 4 15.79 45.82 -10.37
C PHE A 4 16.11 45.20 -8.99
N LEU A 5 16.43 46.05 -8.00
CA LEU A 5 16.61 45.64 -6.61
C LEU A 5 15.34 45.00 -6.04
N ILE A 6 14.19 45.62 -6.28
CA ILE A 6 12.88 45.09 -5.84
C ILE A 6 12.58 43.76 -6.57
N ALA A 7 12.82 43.68 -7.88
CA ALA A 7 12.60 42.46 -8.64
C ALA A 7 13.48 41.29 -8.14
N SER A 8 14.76 41.53 -7.85
CA SER A 8 15.64 40.52 -7.26
C SER A 8 15.18 40.09 -5.87
N LEU A 9 14.71 41.02 -5.04
CA LEU A 9 14.21 40.70 -3.71
C LEU A 9 12.96 39.81 -3.78
N VAL A 10 12.02 40.11 -4.69
CA VAL A 10 10.83 39.28 -4.92
C VAL A 10 11.22 37.87 -5.37
N LEU A 11 12.17 37.75 -6.31
CA LEU A 11 12.66 36.45 -6.77
C LEU A 11 13.27 35.64 -5.62
N ILE A 12 14.06 36.26 -4.74
CA ILE A 12 14.63 35.60 -3.56
C ILE A 12 13.53 35.08 -2.64
N ILE A 13 12.50 35.88 -2.35
CA ILE A 13 11.39 35.51 -1.46
C ILE A 13 10.59 34.33 -2.04
N VAL A 14 10.28 34.37 -3.34
CA VAL A 14 9.56 33.28 -4.02
C VAL A 14 10.38 32.00 -3.99
N ASN A 15 11.69 32.09 -4.23
CA ASN A 15 12.57 30.93 -4.26
C ASN A 15 12.75 30.30 -2.86
N LEU A 16 12.84 31.13 -1.81
CA LEU A 16 12.86 30.65 -0.43
C LEU A 16 11.56 29.95 -0.06
N SER A 17 10.43 30.54 -0.43
CA SER A 17 9.09 30.00 -0.13
C SER A 17 8.88 28.64 -0.81
N PHE A 18 9.29 28.53 -2.08
CA PHE A 18 9.23 27.27 -2.82
C PHE A 18 10.16 26.21 -2.22
N SER A 19 11.38 26.59 -1.87
CA SER A 19 12.36 25.69 -1.25
C SER A 19 11.87 25.15 0.10
N TRP A 20 11.30 26.02 0.93
CA TRP A 20 10.69 25.63 2.22
C TRP A 20 9.52 24.66 2.03
N TYR A 21 8.63 24.95 1.07
CA TYR A 21 7.51 24.08 0.76
C TYR A 21 7.98 22.71 0.26
N ALA A 22 8.97 22.67 -0.64
CA ALA A 22 9.56 21.45 -1.17
C ALA A 22 10.18 20.59 -0.06
N LEU A 23 10.93 21.21 0.86
CA LEU A 23 11.49 20.54 2.05
C LEU A 23 10.42 19.92 2.93
N ARG A 24 9.32 20.66 3.18
CA ARG A 24 8.20 20.16 3.98
C ARG A 24 7.51 18.97 3.32
N LYS A 25 7.23 19.06 2.02
CA LYS A 25 6.65 17.95 1.27
C LYS A 25 7.56 16.74 1.21
N TRP A 26 8.86 16.95 1.02
CA TRP A 26 9.85 15.87 1.02
C TRP A 26 9.84 15.10 2.35
N LYS A 27 9.76 15.82 3.48
CA LYS A 27 9.64 15.21 4.81
C LYS A 27 8.37 14.36 4.93
N ASP A 28 7.21 14.90 4.55
CA ASP A 28 5.94 14.17 4.58
C ASP A 28 5.99 12.88 3.72
N TYR A 29 6.61 12.96 2.53
CA TYR A 29 6.79 11.79 1.65
C TYR A 29 7.70 10.74 2.28
N THR A 30 8.80 11.17 2.90
CA THR A 30 9.76 10.27 3.54
C THR A 30 9.14 9.53 4.72
N GLU A 31 8.36 10.23 5.55
CA GLU A 31 7.64 9.63 6.68
C GLU A 31 6.60 8.61 6.21
N LYS A 32 5.81 8.95 5.17
CA LYS A 32 4.84 8.02 4.59
C LYS A 32 5.50 6.80 3.95
N PHE A 33 6.62 6.99 3.26
CA PHE A 33 7.39 5.89 2.65
C PHE A 33 7.95 4.95 3.71
N PHE A 34 8.51 5.51 4.79
CA PHE A 34 9.02 4.71 5.90
C PHE A 34 7.91 3.92 6.58
N LEU A 35 6.76 4.55 6.85
CA LEU A 35 5.59 3.90 7.44
C LEU A 35 5.06 2.77 6.53
N TYR A 36 4.97 3.01 5.22
CA TYR A 36 4.57 2.01 4.25
C TYR A 36 5.49 0.79 4.28
N ASN A 37 6.81 0.99 4.21
CA ASN A 37 7.78 -0.11 4.26
C ASN A 37 7.71 -0.88 5.58
N LYS A 38 7.50 -0.19 6.70
CA LYS A 38 7.31 -0.83 8.00
C LYS A 38 6.06 -1.72 7.99
N LEU A 39 4.93 -1.21 7.51
CA LEU A 39 3.68 -1.98 7.41
C LEU A 39 3.79 -3.17 6.47
N VAL A 40 4.48 -3.04 5.33
CA VAL A 40 4.75 -4.15 4.41
C VAL A 40 5.60 -5.22 5.09
N SER A 41 6.67 -4.83 5.79
CA SER A 41 7.52 -5.75 6.54
C SER A 41 6.75 -6.49 7.63
N GLU A 42 5.94 -5.77 8.41
CA GLU A 42 5.07 -6.38 9.44
C GLU A 42 4.05 -7.34 8.82
N ASN A 43 3.45 -7.00 7.68
CA ASN A 43 2.53 -7.90 6.96
C ASN A 43 3.24 -9.15 6.45
N LEU A 44 4.45 -9.02 5.90
CA LEU A 44 5.24 -10.17 5.45
C LEU A 44 5.58 -11.09 6.64
N LEU A 45 5.93 -10.52 7.80
CA LEU A 45 6.17 -11.29 9.03
C LEU A 45 4.91 -11.98 9.54
N LEU A 46 3.77 -11.30 9.51
CA LEU A 46 2.47 -11.88 9.89
C LEU A 46 2.09 -13.02 8.95
N SER A 47 2.21 -12.80 7.64
CA SER A 47 1.96 -13.83 6.63
C SER A 47 2.84 -15.06 6.85
N LYS A 48 4.13 -14.85 7.13
CA LYS A 48 5.05 -15.95 7.46
C LYS A 48 4.63 -16.70 8.73
N LYS A 49 4.27 -15.98 9.80
CA LYS A 49 3.78 -16.60 11.05
C LYS A 49 2.48 -17.37 10.86
N ILE A 50 1.58 -16.88 10.00
CA ILE A 50 0.34 -17.58 9.63
C ILE A 50 0.67 -18.85 8.86
N GLU A 51 1.59 -18.77 7.88
CA GLU A 51 2.05 -19.92 7.10
C GLU A 51 2.69 -21.00 7.97
N GLU A 52 3.53 -20.61 8.93
CA GLU A 52 4.14 -21.49 9.92
C GLU A 52 3.11 -22.12 10.87
N LYS A 53 2.18 -21.32 11.42
CA LYS A 53 1.16 -21.83 12.36
C LYS A 53 0.14 -22.76 11.73
N LEU A 54 -0.27 -22.47 10.49
CA LEU A 54 -1.24 -23.30 9.78
C LEU A 54 -0.57 -24.53 9.13
N GLY A 55 0.77 -24.60 9.10
CA GLY A 55 1.46 -25.61 8.31
C GLY A 55 0.97 -25.59 6.86
N TYR A 56 0.73 -24.39 6.30
CA TYR A 56 -0.03 -24.24 5.05
C TYR A 56 0.54 -25.08 3.91
N LYS A 57 1.87 -25.20 3.83
CA LYS A 57 2.54 -26.08 2.85
C LYS A 57 2.23 -27.56 3.05
N GLU A 58 2.14 -28.03 4.28
CA GLU A 58 1.78 -29.41 4.60
C GLU A 58 0.30 -29.67 4.30
N LEU A 59 -0.58 -28.74 4.67
CA LEU A 59 -2.00 -28.80 4.31
C LEU A 59 -2.22 -28.77 2.80
N LEU A 60 -1.52 -27.89 2.08
CA LEU A 60 -1.59 -27.81 0.62
C LEU A 60 -1.08 -29.09 -0.03
N ARG A 61 0.03 -29.65 0.47
CA ARG A 61 0.58 -30.93 0.01
C ARG A 61 -0.39 -32.08 0.28
N TYR A 62 -1.00 -32.12 1.46
CA TYR A 62 -2.02 -33.11 1.82
C TYR A 62 -3.27 -32.97 0.94
N ALA A 63 -3.76 -31.76 0.72
CA ALA A 63 -4.91 -31.48 -0.14
C ALA A 63 -4.63 -31.92 -1.59
N LYS A 64 -3.45 -31.60 -2.15
CA LYS A 64 -3.04 -32.09 -3.48
C LYS A 64 -2.96 -33.60 -3.56
N MET A 65 -2.39 -34.26 -2.53
CA MET A 65 -2.36 -35.73 -2.45
C MET A 65 -3.77 -36.35 -2.40
N LYS A 66 -4.74 -35.65 -1.81
CA LYS A 66 -6.15 -36.06 -1.78
C LYS A 66 -6.93 -35.67 -3.04
N GLY A 67 -6.29 -35.06 -4.03
CA GLY A 67 -6.89 -34.71 -5.33
C GLY A 67 -7.60 -33.36 -5.35
N PHE A 68 -7.45 -32.52 -4.31
CA PHE A 68 -7.97 -31.15 -4.34
C PHE A 68 -7.14 -30.29 -5.32
N LYS A 69 -7.83 -29.50 -6.15
CA LYS A 69 -7.21 -28.51 -7.04
C LYS A 69 -6.94 -27.20 -6.31
N ASP A 70 -5.87 -26.51 -6.68
CA ASP A 70 -5.59 -25.16 -6.19
C ASP A 70 -6.73 -24.21 -6.60
N ILE A 71 -7.22 -23.41 -5.66
CA ILE A 71 -8.27 -22.43 -5.91
C ILE A 71 -7.62 -21.23 -6.61
N SER A 72 -8.05 -20.94 -7.84
CA SER A 72 -7.61 -19.78 -8.59
C SER A 72 -8.36 -18.51 -8.17
N LEU A 73 -7.79 -17.34 -8.50
CA LEU A 73 -8.49 -16.05 -8.32
C LEU A 73 -9.81 -15.96 -9.10
N GLU A 74 -9.97 -16.74 -10.17
CA GLU A 74 -11.20 -16.83 -10.95
C GLU A 74 -12.29 -17.61 -10.20
N ASP A 75 -11.91 -18.70 -9.51
CA ASP A 75 -12.82 -19.48 -8.67
C ASP A 75 -13.35 -18.64 -7.49
N ILE A 76 -12.48 -17.80 -6.91
CA ILE A 76 -12.84 -16.89 -5.82
C ILE A 76 -13.82 -15.81 -6.30
N LYS A 77 -13.64 -15.27 -7.52
CA LYS A 77 -14.59 -14.30 -8.10
C LYS A 77 -15.96 -14.92 -8.32
N GLY A 78 -16.02 -16.19 -8.72
CA GLY A 78 -17.27 -16.95 -8.82
C GLY A 78 -17.96 -17.09 -7.47
N PHE A 79 -17.22 -17.46 -6.43
CA PHE A 79 -17.74 -17.63 -5.07
C PHE A 79 -18.22 -16.30 -4.45
N LEU A 80 -17.49 -15.20 -4.64
CA LEU A 80 -17.86 -13.87 -4.15
C LEU A 80 -19.08 -13.30 -4.86
N LYS A 81 -19.32 -13.64 -6.14
CA LYS A 81 -20.57 -13.30 -6.84
C LYS A 81 -21.78 -14.04 -6.26
N ILE A 82 -21.61 -15.28 -5.81
CA ILE A 82 -22.68 -16.06 -5.16
C ILE A 82 -23.02 -15.48 -3.78
N TYR A 83 -22.04 -14.87 -3.11
CA TYR A 83 -22.20 -14.24 -1.79
C TYR A 83 -22.57 -12.74 -1.84
N GLN A 84 -22.79 -12.15 -3.01
CA GLN A 84 -23.43 -10.83 -3.04
C GLN A 84 -24.82 -10.97 -2.40
N PRO A 85 -25.08 -10.31 -1.25
CA PRO A 85 -26.41 -10.36 -0.66
C PRO A 85 -27.37 -9.81 -1.70
N SER A 86 -28.38 -10.60 -2.06
CA SER A 86 -29.42 -10.16 -2.98
C SER A 86 -29.98 -8.85 -2.44
N SER A 87 -29.77 -7.76 -3.17
CA SER A 87 -30.30 -6.44 -2.85
C SER A 87 -31.79 -6.37 -3.17
N ARG A 88 -32.59 -7.29 -2.60
CA ARG A 88 -34.05 -7.29 -2.63
C ARG A 88 -34.65 -7.85 -1.35
N SER A 89 -34.96 -6.93 -0.44
CA SER A 89 -36.02 -6.94 0.58
C SER A 89 -35.73 -5.73 1.45
N GLU A 90 -36.42 -4.59 1.42
CA GLU A 90 -37.77 -4.22 0.96
C GLU A 90 -37.76 -2.80 0.38
#